data_AF-A0A382TQ88-F1
#
_entry.id   AF-A0A382TQ88-F1
#
_cell.length_a   1.000
_cell.length_b   1.000
_cell.length_c   1.000
_cell.angle_alpha   90.00
_cell.angle_beta   90.00
_cell.angle_gamma   90.00
#
_symmetry.space_group_name_H-M   'P 1'
#
loop_
_entity.id
_entity.type
_entity.pdbx_description
1 polymer ?
#
loop_
_entity_poly.entity_id
_entity_poly.type
_entity_poly.pdbx_seq_one_letter_code
_entity_poly.pdbx_strand_id
1 'polypeptide(L)'
;KGYAGKTQSGDDLENMLLTRGKGGDKSDSYKAFAANMKDVFDEYEKAVPKKHRGYFKGDLLYFNKPDLVSGAYRFKPNLVQYTVQADSDLGKRIAKSKSGIVIHRVVGPDGTEGPLSHDDYSFEGHEVLILPPVTTQEAPQVDTTSIKNLSGIINKNGAAIDALLNKSTLQNMKVSDFSNILYTYTNRCVDDNCLTNLGKDFVQWLSGSKVSRIKQGKIIEYIKQNMKGMNALWQTVSGIMRVKDDIIGQLEQQPADVKASIGNKPGGEGYVLAHPGGDMKLVNRGNFSAANRAIKREG
;
A
#
# COMPACT_ATOMS: atom_id res chain seq x y z
N LYS A 1 -8.54 10.65 -37.96
CA LYS A 1 -7.44 9.68 -37.70
C LYS A 1 -7.39 9.45 -36.20
N GLY A 2 -7.63 8.23 -35.73
CA GLY A 2 -7.67 7.92 -34.29
C GLY A 2 -6.30 8.09 -33.66
N TYR A 3 -6.29 8.53 -32.40
CA TYR A 3 -5.09 8.60 -31.57
C TYR A 3 -4.44 7.21 -31.49
N ALA A 4 -3.17 7.08 -31.90
CA ALA A 4 -2.45 5.81 -31.95
C ALA A 4 -2.03 5.28 -30.56
N GLY A 5 -2.43 5.95 -29.47
CA GLY A 5 -2.15 5.51 -28.11
C GLY A 5 -0.76 5.85 -27.59
N LYS A 6 0.10 6.51 -28.39
CA LYS A 6 1.51 6.75 -28.06
C LYS A 6 1.87 8.22 -28.27
N THR A 7 2.43 8.85 -27.25
CA THR A 7 2.90 10.25 -27.27
C THR A 7 4.38 10.27 -27.63
N GLN A 8 4.79 11.18 -28.52
CA GLN A 8 6.19 11.28 -28.99
C GLN A 8 6.90 12.53 -28.46
N SER A 9 6.20 13.35 -27.68
CA SER A 9 6.71 14.57 -27.07
C SER A 9 6.02 14.82 -25.73
N GLY A 10 6.60 15.70 -24.92
CA GLY A 10 5.97 16.20 -23.69
C GLY A 10 4.64 16.92 -23.98
N ASP A 11 4.57 17.70 -25.07
CA ASP A 11 3.33 18.36 -25.50
C ASP A 11 2.22 17.36 -25.84
N ASP A 12 2.55 16.29 -26.56
CA ASP A 12 1.58 15.22 -26.86
C ASP A 12 1.13 14.50 -25.58
N LEU A 13 2.03 14.34 -24.61
CA LEU A 13 1.74 13.73 -23.32
C LEU A 13 0.76 14.57 -22.50
N GLU A 14 1.04 15.85 -22.35
CA GLU A 14 0.14 16.79 -21.69
C GLU A 14 -1.24 16.81 -22.36
N ASN A 15 -1.27 16.97 -23.68
CA ASN A 15 -2.51 16.99 -24.46
C ASN A 15 -3.30 15.67 -24.31
N MET A 16 -2.63 14.52 -24.39
CA MET A 16 -3.28 13.23 -24.16
C MET A 16 -3.89 13.15 -22.76
N LEU A 17 -3.15 13.53 -21.72
CA LEU A 17 -3.61 13.46 -20.34
C LEU A 17 -4.84 14.34 -20.11
N LEU A 18 -4.84 15.55 -20.63
CA LEU A 18 -5.93 16.52 -20.49
C LEU A 18 -7.19 16.15 -21.28
N THR A 19 -7.03 15.53 -22.45
CA THR A 19 -8.16 15.16 -23.33
C THR A 19 -8.76 13.79 -23.03
N ARG A 20 -8.08 12.94 -22.24
CA ARG A 20 -8.55 11.60 -21.89
C ARG A 20 -9.57 11.61 -20.75
N GLY A 21 -10.59 10.75 -20.84
CA GLY A 21 -11.64 10.59 -19.81
C GLY A 21 -13.02 11.07 -20.26
N LYS A 22 -14.06 10.80 -19.47
CA LYS A 22 -15.42 11.29 -19.74
C LYS A 22 -15.46 12.81 -19.52
N GLY A 23 -16.17 13.53 -20.39
CA GLY A 23 -16.12 15.00 -20.49
C GLY A 23 -16.37 15.75 -19.18
N GLY A 24 -15.73 16.92 -19.08
CA GLY A 24 -15.69 17.80 -17.91
C GLY A 24 -14.35 18.55 -17.86
N ASP A 25 -14.30 19.73 -17.24
CA ASP A 25 -13.03 20.42 -17.01
C ASP A 25 -12.18 19.62 -16.00
N LYS A 26 -10.87 19.55 -16.24
CA LYS A 26 -9.94 18.90 -15.32
C LYS A 26 -9.68 19.81 -14.13
N SER A 27 -9.52 19.23 -12.94
CA SER A 27 -9.09 19.96 -11.76
C SER A 27 -7.71 20.60 -11.99
N ASP A 28 -7.43 21.70 -11.28
CA ASP A 28 -6.14 22.38 -11.38
C ASP A 28 -4.97 21.48 -10.95
N SER A 29 -5.22 20.58 -9.99
CA SER A 29 -4.26 19.55 -9.56
C SER A 29 -3.91 18.59 -10.70
N TYR A 30 -4.91 18.15 -11.47
CA TYR A 30 -4.70 17.28 -12.62
C TYR A 30 -4.02 18.02 -13.79
N LYS A 31 -4.35 19.31 -14.01
CA LYS A 31 -3.66 20.16 -14.99
C LYS A 31 -2.17 20.32 -14.64
N ALA A 32 -1.86 20.59 -13.37
CA ALA A 32 -0.49 20.66 -12.88
C ALA A 32 0.25 19.32 -13.03
N PHE A 33 -0.42 18.19 -12.77
CA PHE A 33 0.14 16.87 -13.04
C PHE A 33 0.50 16.68 -14.51
N ALA A 34 -0.39 17.03 -15.44
CA ALA A 34 -0.12 16.91 -16.88
C ALA A 34 1.06 17.81 -17.32
N ALA A 35 1.13 19.04 -16.83
CA ALA A 35 2.23 19.96 -17.09
C ALA A 35 3.57 19.42 -16.54
N ASN A 36 3.58 18.86 -15.33
CA ASN A 36 4.77 18.24 -14.76
C ASN A 36 5.22 17.00 -15.54
N MET A 37 4.29 16.18 -16.03
CA MET A 37 4.60 15.03 -16.89
C MET A 37 5.26 15.45 -18.22
N LYS A 38 4.84 16.58 -18.77
CA LYS A 38 5.48 17.19 -19.94
C LYS A 38 6.88 17.70 -19.62
N ASP A 39 7.05 18.40 -18.50
CA ASP A 39 8.33 18.98 -18.08
C ASP A 39 9.41 17.92 -17.83
N VAL A 40 9.02 16.72 -17.38
CA VAL A 40 9.97 15.62 -17.17
C VAL A 40 10.18 14.73 -18.40
N PHE A 41 9.48 14.96 -19.51
CA PHE A 41 9.44 14.00 -20.62
C PHE A 41 10.83 13.78 -21.24
N ASP A 42 11.58 14.85 -21.48
CA ASP A 42 12.86 14.77 -22.16
C ASP A 42 13.96 14.17 -21.26
N GLU A 43 13.89 14.32 -19.94
CA GLU A 43 14.80 13.63 -19.03
C GLU A 43 14.64 12.10 -19.13
N TYR A 44 13.39 11.60 -19.21
CA TYR A 44 13.14 10.17 -19.38
C TYR A 44 13.50 9.68 -20.79
N GLU A 45 13.25 10.48 -21.83
CA GLU A 45 13.68 10.15 -23.19
C GLU A 45 15.20 9.99 -23.28
N LYS A 46 15.97 10.88 -22.64
CA LYS A 46 17.43 10.80 -22.56
C LYS A 46 17.91 9.64 -21.71
N ALA A 47 17.21 9.32 -20.62
CA ALA A 47 17.65 8.32 -19.65
C ALA A 47 17.40 6.87 -20.10
N VAL A 48 16.36 6.61 -20.89
CA VAL A 48 16.05 5.23 -21.33
C VAL A 48 17.12 4.74 -22.31
N PRO A 49 17.73 3.56 -22.10
CA PRO A 49 18.76 3.03 -23.00
C PRO A 49 18.25 2.87 -24.43
N LYS A 50 19.00 3.35 -25.42
CA LYS A 50 18.58 3.35 -26.86
C LYS A 50 18.26 1.95 -27.40
N LYS A 51 18.86 0.92 -26.83
CA LYS A 51 18.66 -0.48 -27.21
C LYS A 51 17.44 -1.13 -26.53
N HIS A 52 16.88 -0.51 -25.49
CA HIS A 52 15.73 -1.05 -24.79
C HIS A 52 14.53 -1.19 -25.73
N ARG A 53 13.75 -2.25 -25.54
CA ARG A 53 12.51 -2.54 -26.27
C ARG A 53 11.44 -2.95 -25.27
N GLY A 54 10.28 -2.30 -25.37
CA GLY A 54 9.24 -2.44 -24.37
C GLY A 54 9.12 -1.17 -23.54
N TYR A 55 8.65 -1.33 -22.30
CA TYR A 55 8.38 -0.24 -21.38
C TYR A 55 8.82 -0.63 -19.96
N PHE A 56 9.19 0.37 -19.17
CA PHE A 56 9.30 0.23 -17.72
C PHE A 56 7.99 0.68 -17.07
N LYS A 57 7.53 -0.09 -16.08
CA LYS A 57 6.36 0.24 -15.27
C LYS A 57 6.80 0.55 -13.86
N GLY A 58 6.53 1.76 -13.39
CA GLY A 58 7.01 2.26 -12.11
C GLY A 58 6.12 3.35 -11.52
N ASP A 59 6.44 3.72 -10.28
CA ASP A 59 5.78 4.79 -9.54
C ASP A 59 6.72 6.00 -9.46
N LEU A 60 6.24 7.13 -9.96
CA LEU A 60 6.98 8.38 -9.89
C LEU A 60 7.05 8.89 -8.45
N LEU A 61 8.24 9.28 -8.00
CA LEU A 61 8.50 9.79 -6.66
C LEU A 61 8.43 11.32 -6.60
N TYR A 62 8.99 11.99 -7.59
CA TYR A 62 8.98 13.46 -7.70
C TYR A 62 9.27 13.91 -9.14
N PHE A 63 8.69 15.05 -9.51
CA PHE A 63 8.90 15.70 -10.81
C PHE A 63 10.08 16.67 -10.80
N ASN A 64 10.32 17.28 -9.63
CA ASN A 64 11.37 18.26 -9.40
C ASN A 64 12.22 17.81 -8.22
N LYS A 65 13.48 18.24 -8.21
CA LYS A 65 14.40 17.94 -7.12
C LYS A 65 13.76 18.36 -5.79
N PRO A 66 13.62 17.46 -4.82
CA PRO A 66 13.04 17.78 -3.52
C PRO A 66 13.79 18.90 -2.79
N ASP A 67 13.08 19.64 -1.96
CA ASP A 67 13.68 20.70 -1.14
C ASP A 67 14.63 20.10 -0.10
N LEU A 68 15.77 20.76 0.09
CA LEU A 68 16.72 20.46 1.15
C LEU A 68 16.35 21.22 2.42
N VAL A 69 15.79 20.52 3.41
CA VAL A 69 15.33 21.11 4.66
C VAL A 69 16.05 20.44 5.82
N SER A 70 16.80 21.24 6.60
CA SER A 70 17.55 20.75 7.77
C SER A 70 18.49 19.58 7.44
N GLY A 71 19.22 19.67 6.32
CA GLY A 71 20.18 18.65 5.89
C GLY A 71 19.57 17.40 5.25
N ALA A 72 18.26 17.37 5.00
CA ALA A 72 17.59 16.24 4.38
C ALA A 72 16.63 16.66 3.26
N TYR A 73 16.56 15.84 2.21
CA TYR A 73 15.58 15.95 1.13
C TYR A 73 14.22 15.44 1.60
N ARG A 74 13.14 16.18 1.30
CA ARG A 74 11.77 15.78 1.67
C ARG A 74 10.85 15.81 0.46
N PHE A 75 10.19 14.70 0.19
CA PHE A 75 9.21 14.59 -0.89
C PHE A 75 8.05 13.68 -0.49
N LYS A 76 6.89 13.94 -1.08
CA LYS A 76 5.64 13.27 -0.74
C LYS A 76 4.90 12.92 -2.04
N PRO A 77 5.17 11.74 -2.65
CA PRO A 77 4.55 11.36 -3.92
C PRO A 77 3.04 11.14 -3.78
N ASN A 78 2.59 10.69 -2.61
CA ASN A 78 1.18 10.44 -2.33
C ASN A 78 0.87 10.71 -0.85
N LEU A 79 0.42 9.72 -0.08
CA LEU A 79 0.10 9.90 1.34
C LEU A 79 1.36 9.98 2.22
N VAL A 80 2.39 9.20 1.89
CA VAL A 80 3.61 9.07 2.68
C VAL A 80 4.64 10.12 2.26
N GLN A 81 5.20 10.82 3.24
CA GLN A 81 6.36 11.68 3.05
C GLN A 81 7.63 10.89 3.34
N TYR A 82 8.59 10.98 2.43
CA TYR A 82 9.93 10.43 2.58
C TYR A 82 10.92 11.54 2.93
N THR A 83 11.82 11.23 3.85
CA THR A 83 12.93 12.09 4.27
C THR A 83 14.23 11.33 4.06
N VAL A 84 15.13 11.89 3.26
CA VAL A 84 16.42 11.28 2.91
C VAL A 84 17.56 12.20 3.33
N GLN A 85 18.51 11.71 4.13
CA GLN A 85 19.65 12.53 4.54
C GLN A 85 20.51 12.91 3.33
N ALA A 86 20.90 14.17 3.21
CA ALA A 86 21.59 14.66 2.01
C ALA A 86 23.00 14.08 1.83
N ASP A 87 23.65 13.70 2.92
CA ASP A 87 24.99 13.09 2.96
C ASP A 87 24.99 11.57 2.74
N SER A 88 23.82 10.92 2.80
CA SER A 88 23.65 9.52 2.40
C SER A 88 23.92 9.32 0.91
N ASP A 89 24.20 8.08 0.50
CA ASP A 89 24.44 7.78 -0.92
C ASP A 89 23.19 8.03 -1.77
N LEU A 90 22.00 7.78 -1.23
CA LEU A 90 20.75 8.15 -1.89
C LEU A 90 20.58 9.67 -1.96
N GLY A 91 20.89 10.39 -0.89
CA GLY A 91 20.83 11.86 -0.85
C GLY A 91 21.71 12.51 -1.92
N LYS A 92 22.95 12.03 -2.08
CA LYS A 92 23.87 12.49 -3.13
C LYS A 92 23.34 12.23 -4.54
N ARG A 93 22.59 11.14 -4.74
CA ARG A 93 21.92 10.84 -6.02
C ARG A 93 20.72 11.75 -6.26
N ILE A 94 19.89 11.99 -5.25
CA ILE A 94 18.78 12.95 -5.31
C ILE A 94 19.31 14.35 -5.67
N ALA A 95 20.44 14.77 -5.09
CA ALA A 95 21.05 16.07 -5.34
C ALA A 95 21.37 16.35 -6.83
N LYS A 96 21.65 15.29 -7.60
CA LYS A 96 21.97 15.32 -9.03
C LYS A 96 20.75 15.13 -9.94
N SER A 97 19.64 14.64 -9.40
CA SER A 97 18.43 14.34 -10.15
C SER A 97 17.45 15.51 -10.20
N LYS A 98 16.74 15.64 -11.31
CA LYS A 98 15.54 16.48 -11.45
C LYS A 98 14.29 15.67 -11.09
N SER A 99 14.17 14.44 -11.59
CA SER A 99 13.04 13.55 -11.33
C SER A 99 13.49 12.23 -10.69
N GLY A 100 12.58 11.53 -10.02
CA GLY A 100 12.85 10.21 -9.45
C GLY A 100 11.68 9.25 -9.62
N ILE A 101 11.97 7.97 -9.82
CA ILE A 101 11.00 6.88 -10.07
C ILE A 101 11.46 5.58 -9.40
N VAL A 102 10.50 4.80 -8.90
CA VAL A 102 10.72 3.38 -8.56
C VAL A 102 10.18 2.53 -9.69
N ILE A 103 11.03 1.73 -10.33
CA ILE A 103 10.58 0.79 -11.36
C ILE A 103 10.26 -0.56 -10.73
N HIS A 104 9.17 -1.19 -11.17
CA HIS A 104 8.70 -2.47 -10.61
C HIS A 104 8.76 -3.62 -11.61
N ARG A 105 8.51 -3.34 -12.89
CA ARG A 105 8.36 -4.35 -13.94
C ARG A 105 8.86 -3.85 -15.28
N VAL A 106 9.29 -4.79 -16.12
CA VAL A 106 9.41 -4.59 -17.56
C VAL A 106 8.15 -5.06 -18.25
N VAL A 107 7.78 -4.39 -19.33
CA VAL A 107 6.64 -4.74 -20.17
C VAL A 107 7.13 -4.90 -21.59
N GLY A 108 6.97 -6.10 -22.16
CA GLY A 108 7.32 -6.39 -23.53
C GLY A 108 6.51 -5.54 -24.53
N PRO A 109 6.97 -5.43 -25.79
CA PRO A 109 6.23 -4.70 -26.84
C PRO A 109 4.80 -5.23 -27.07
N ASP A 110 4.56 -6.51 -26.75
CA ASP A 110 3.27 -7.21 -26.81
C ASP A 110 2.40 -7.04 -25.54
N GLY A 111 2.91 -6.32 -24.53
CA GLY A 111 2.21 -6.10 -23.26
C GLY A 111 2.47 -7.16 -22.20
N THR A 112 3.34 -8.15 -22.45
CA THR A 112 3.69 -9.16 -21.44
C THR A 112 4.50 -8.53 -20.31
N GLU A 113 4.10 -8.74 -19.06
CA GLU A 113 4.82 -8.20 -17.89
C GLU A 113 5.82 -9.22 -17.34
N GLY A 114 7.04 -8.76 -17.02
CA GLY A 114 8.12 -9.57 -16.46
C GLY A 114 8.81 -8.91 -15.26
N PRO A 115 9.61 -9.68 -14.49
CA PRO A 115 10.44 -9.13 -13.41
C PRO A 115 11.59 -8.28 -13.98
N LEU A 116 12.13 -7.38 -13.16
CA LEU A 116 13.35 -6.63 -13.49
C LEU A 116 14.59 -7.53 -13.35
N SER A 117 15.51 -7.45 -14.32
CA SER A 117 16.86 -8.01 -14.27
C SER A 117 17.87 -6.95 -13.79
N HIS A 118 19.11 -7.35 -13.50
CA HIS A 118 20.16 -6.40 -13.10
C HIS A 118 20.45 -5.36 -14.18
N ASP A 119 20.40 -5.76 -15.45
CA ASP A 119 20.69 -4.89 -16.59
C ASP A 119 19.62 -3.81 -16.80
N ASP A 120 18.39 -4.04 -16.31
CA ASP A 120 17.26 -3.12 -16.42
C ASP A 120 17.42 -1.82 -15.62
N TYR A 121 18.42 -1.74 -14.72
CA TYR A 121 18.72 -0.53 -13.97
C TYR A 121 19.75 0.40 -14.64
N SER A 122 20.23 0.04 -15.84
CA SER A 122 21.31 0.74 -16.54
C SER A 122 20.82 1.94 -17.35
N PHE A 123 20.16 2.92 -16.71
CA PHE A 123 19.72 4.15 -17.37
C PHE A 123 20.87 5.12 -17.62
N GLU A 124 20.76 5.92 -18.68
CA GLU A 124 21.75 6.92 -19.08
C GLU A 124 21.57 8.22 -18.27
N GLY A 125 22.69 8.88 -17.93
CA GLY A 125 22.68 10.16 -17.24
C GLY A 125 22.31 10.10 -15.75
N HIS A 126 22.03 11.28 -15.18
CA HIS A 126 21.76 11.45 -13.73
C HIS A 126 20.53 12.31 -13.44
N GLU A 127 19.87 12.86 -14.46
CA GLU A 127 18.69 13.74 -14.31
C GLU A 127 17.46 12.96 -13.82
N VAL A 128 17.41 11.65 -14.10
CA VAL A 128 16.39 10.74 -13.57
C VAL A 128 17.01 9.79 -12.55
N LEU A 129 16.55 9.88 -11.30
CA LEU A 129 16.87 8.91 -10.26
C LEU A 129 16.01 7.65 -10.44
N ILE A 130 16.64 6.55 -10.84
CA ILE A 130 15.99 5.24 -10.90
C ILE A 130 16.29 4.47 -9.62
N LEU A 131 15.24 4.03 -8.93
CA LEU A 131 15.34 3.14 -7.78
C LEU A 131 14.76 1.76 -8.11
N PRO A 132 15.43 0.68 -7.68
CA PRO A 132 14.83 -0.64 -7.70
C PRO A 132 13.63 -0.72 -6.76
N PRO A 133 12.74 -1.70 -6.95
CA PRO A 133 11.76 -2.02 -5.93
C PRO A 133 12.55 -2.41 -4.68
N VAL A 134 12.24 -1.76 -3.55
CA VAL A 134 13.03 -1.88 -2.32
C VAL A 134 13.10 -3.36 -1.91
N THR A 135 14.30 -3.92 -1.97
CA THR A 135 14.67 -5.14 -1.25
C THR A 135 15.58 -4.70 -0.12
N THR A 136 15.26 -5.11 1.11
CA THR A 136 16.00 -4.72 2.32
C THR A 136 17.48 -5.03 2.15
N GLN A 137 18.35 -4.02 2.29
CA GLN A 137 19.80 -4.14 2.06
C GLN A 137 20.48 -5.15 3.00
N GLU A 138 19.89 -5.39 4.19
CA GLU A 138 20.21 -6.52 5.06
C GLU A 138 18.90 -7.03 5.70
N ALA A 139 18.83 -8.34 5.96
CA ALA A 139 17.66 -8.91 6.63
C ALA A 139 17.65 -8.43 8.10
N PRO A 140 16.67 -7.62 8.50
CA PRO A 140 16.57 -7.11 9.85
C PRO A 140 16.39 -8.27 10.83
N GLN A 141 17.12 -8.26 11.94
CA GLN A 141 16.85 -9.18 13.05
C GLN A 141 15.55 -8.74 13.73
N VAL A 142 14.54 -9.61 13.70
CA VAL A 142 13.21 -9.34 14.24
C VAL A 142 12.93 -10.33 15.37
N ASP A 143 12.49 -9.83 16.53
CA ASP A 143 11.96 -10.67 17.60
C ASP A 143 10.66 -11.34 17.16
N THR A 144 10.66 -12.67 17.14
CA THR A 144 9.53 -13.49 16.71
C THR A 144 8.72 -14.07 17.88
N THR A 145 9.01 -13.66 19.12
CA THR A 145 8.30 -14.14 20.33
C THR A 145 6.79 -13.91 20.22
N SER A 146 6.38 -12.73 19.76
CA SER A 146 4.97 -12.38 19.53
C SER A 146 4.30 -13.29 18.50
N ILE A 147 5.03 -13.72 17.45
CA ILE A 147 4.54 -14.68 16.43
C ILE A 147 4.26 -16.03 17.10
N LYS A 148 5.22 -16.57 17.86
CA LYS A 148 5.09 -17.87 18.52
C LYS A 148 3.89 -17.92 19.47
N ASN A 149 3.69 -16.86 20.25
CA ASN A 149 2.54 -16.74 21.16
C ASN A 149 1.21 -16.73 20.40
N LEU A 150 1.13 -15.97 19.30
CA LEU A 150 -0.05 -15.92 18.45
C LEU A 150 -0.33 -17.27 17.78
N SER A 151 0.69 -17.95 17.26
CA SER A 151 0.56 -19.31 16.71
C SER A 151 -0.02 -20.28 17.74
N GLY A 152 0.40 -20.19 19.00
CA GLY A 152 -0.18 -20.98 20.09
C GLY A 152 -1.68 -20.70 20.31
N ILE A 153 -2.08 -19.43 20.28
CA ILE A 153 -3.50 -19.03 20.41
C ILE A 153 -4.32 -19.57 19.24
N ILE A 154 -3.80 -19.46 18.01
CA ILE A 154 -4.46 -19.97 16.79
C ILE A 154 -4.60 -21.48 16.88
N ASN A 155 -3.53 -22.21 17.19
CA ASN A 155 -3.55 -23.68 17.29
C ASN A 155 -4.56 -24.16 18.35
N LYS A 156 -4.64 -23.48 19.49
CA LYS A 156 -5.58 -23.81 20.57
C LYS A 156 -7.04 -23.60 20.19
N ASN A 157 -7.33 -22.64 19.32
CA ASN A 157 -8.70 -22.22 19.03
C ASN A 157 -9.16 -22.46 17.58
N GLY A 158 -8.30 -22.99 16.71
CA GLY A 158 -8.54 -23.17 15.27
C GLY A 158 -9.88 -23.84 14.99
N ALA A 159 -10.15 -24.99 15.61
CA ALA A 159 -11.41 -25.72 15.43
C ALA A 159 -12.67 -24.88 15.77
N ALA A 160 -12.59 -23.99 16.78
CA ALA A 160 -13.73 -23.13 17.13
C ALA A 160 -13.91 -21.99 16.12
N ILE A 161 -12.83 -21.49 15.52
CA ILE A 161 -12.86 -20.50 14.45
C ILE A 161 -13.40 -21.15 13.16
N ASP A 162 -12.93 -22.36 12.82
CA ASP A 162 -13.38 -23.12 11.65
C ASP A 162 -14.87 -23.46 11.73
N ALA A 163 -15.34 -23.84 12.92
CA ALA A 163 -16.77 -24.07 13.15
C ALA A 163 -17.60 -22.78 12.96
N LEU A 164 -17.14 -21.65 13.50
CA LEU A 164 -17.78 -20.34 13.36
C LEU A 164 -17.82 -19.85 11.89
N LEU A 165 -16.77 -20.13 11.12
CA LEU A 165 -16.63 -19.68 9.73
C LEU A 165 -17.02 -20.76 8.72
N ASN A 166 -17.69 -21.84 9.17
CA ASN A 166 -18.06 -22.94 8.30
C ASN A 166 -19.03 -22.48 7.20
N LYS A 167 -18.59 -22.54 5.94
CA LYS A 167 -19.34 -22.03 4.78
C LYS A 167 -20.70 -22.71 4.63
N SER A 168 -20.78 -24.03 4.84
CA SER A 168 -22.04 -24.79 4.69
C SER A 168 -23.05 -24.38 5.75
N THR A 169 -22.62 -24.29 7.02
CA THR A 169 -23.46 -23.81 8.12
C THR A 169 -24.00 -22.41 7.85
N LEU A 170 -23.13 -21.47 7.46
CA LEU A 170 -23.50 -20.09 7.17
C LEU A 170 -24.46 -19.98 5.96
N GLN A 171 -24.26 -20.79 4.92
CA GLN A 171 -25.16 -20.88 3.77
C GLN A 171 -26.55 -21.40 4.17
N ASN A 172 -26.61 -22.49 4.93
CA ASN A 172 -27.87 -23.07 5.41
C ASN A 172 -28.67 -22.09 6.29
N MET A 173 -27.95 -21.28 7.08
CA MET A 173 -28.55 -20.21 7.88
C MET A 173 -28.96 -18.98 7.06
N LYS A 174 -28.61 -18.92 5.77
CA LYS A 174 -28.81 -17.77 4.86
C LYS A 174 -28.04 -16.51 5.30
N VAL A 175 -26.82 -16.69 5.82
CA VAL A 175 -25.87 -15.65 6.25
C VAL A 175 -24.47 -15.90 5.69
N SER A 176 -24.39 -16.37 4.44
CA SER A 176 -23.12 -16.71 3.76
C SER A 176 -22.14 -15.54 3.64
N ASP A 177 -22.61 -14.30 3.78
CA ASP A 177 -21.83 -13.07 3.80
C ASP A 177 -21.27 -12.70 5.18
N PHE A 178 -21.36 -13.58 6.19
CA PHE A 178 -20.90 -13.29 7.55
C PHE A 178 -19.43 -12.84 7.61
N SER A 179 -18.52 -13.48 6.85
CA SER A 179 -17.12 -13.04 6.74
C SER A 179 -16.97 -11.62 6.20
N ASN A 180 -17.80 -11.22 5.24
CA ASN A 180 -17.81 -9.85 4.70
C ASN A 180 -18.36 -8.85 5.73
N ILE A 181 -19.32 -9.25 6.56
CA ILE A 181 -19.84 -8.43 7.66
C ILE A 181 -18.74 -8.20 8.71
N LEU A 182 -18.02 -9.24 9.11
CA LEU A 182 -16.86 -9.15 10.01
C LEU A 182 -15.76 -8.25 9.45
N TYR A 183 -15.47 -8.37 8.15
CA TYR A 183 -14.51 -7.51 7.45
C TYR A 183 -14.97 -6.04 7.42
N THR A 184 -16.26 -5.81 7.14
CA THR A 184 -16.86 -4.46 7.13
C THR A 184 -16.77 -3.81 8.50
N TYR A 185 -17.06 -4.54 9.58
CA TYR A 185 -16.86 -4.08 10.95
C TYR A 185 -15.40 -3.75 11.25
N THR A 186 -14.47 -4.59 10.80
CA THR A 186 -13.03 -4.33 10.98
C THR A 186 -12.63 -3.03 10.30
N ASN A 187 -13.09 -2.78 9.06
CA ASN A 187 -12.84 -1.52 8.34
C ASN A 187 -13.49 -0.32 9.03
N ARG A 188 -14.71 -0.46 9.55
CA ARG A 188 -15.33 0.57 10.39
C ARG A 188 -14.44 0.90 11.59
N CYS A 189 -13.82 -0.08 12.23
CA CYS A 189 -12.91 0.20 13.34
C CYS A 189 -11.59 0.86 12.93
N VAL A 190 -11.17 0.71 11.67
CA VAL A 190 -10.07 1.51 11.13
C VAL A 190 -10.49 2.98 11.06
N ASP A 191 -11.70 3.25 10.58
CA ASP A 191 -12.22 4.61 10.39
C ASP A 191 -12.51 5.31 11.74
N ASP A 192 -13.08 4.57 12.69
CA ASP A 192 -13.53 5.08 14.01
C ASP A 192 -12.50 4.92 15.13
N ASN A 193 -11.27 4.47 14.81
CA ASN A 193 -10.19 4.22 15.78
C ASN A 193 -10.59 3.26 16.94
N CYS A 194 -11.34 2.18 16.65
CA CYS A 194 -11.72 1.16 17.64
C CYS A 194 -10.95 -0.16 17.56
N LEU A 195 -9.84 -0.21 16.81
CA LEU A 195 -9.02 -1.43 16.64
C LEU A 195 -8.47 -1.99 17.97
N THR A 196 -8.22 -1.14 18.96
CA THR A 196 -7.74 -1.56 20.30
C THR A 196 -8.76 -2.38 21.09
N ASN A 197 -10.05 -2.19 20.79
CA ASN A 197 -11.19 -2.87 21.41
C ASN A 197 -11.97 -3.74 20.42
N LEU A 198 -11.32 -4.17 19.33
CA LEU A 198 -11.96 -4.89 18.23
C LEU A 198 -12.76 -6.10 18.74
N GLY A 199 -14.03 -6.16 18.32
CA GLY A 199 -14.95 -7.24 18.62
C GLY A 199 -15.88 -6.96 19.80
N LYS A 200 -15.49 -6.09 20.76
CA LYS A 200 -16.27 -5.85 22.00
C LYS A 200 -17.65 -5.26 21.72
N ASP A 201 -17.76 -4.35 20.76
CA ASP A 201 -19.01 -3.68 20.38
C ASP A 201 -19.63 -4.27 19.10
N PHE A 202 -19.16 -5.44 18.62
CA PHE A 202 -19.61 -6.01 17.34
C PHE A 202 -21.13 -6.18 17.27
N VAL A 203 -21.77 -6.72 18.32
CA VAL A 203 -23.23 -6.95 18.34
C VAL A 203 -23.99 -5.62 18.35
N GLN A 204 -23.49 -4.61 19.06
CA GLN A 204 -24.07 -3.27 19.10
C GLN A 204 -23.96 -2.61 17.72
N TRP A 205 -22.79 -2.65 17.10
CA TRP A 205 -22.57 -2.16 15.74
C TRP A 205 -23.47 -2.88 14.73
N LEU A 206 -23.55 -4.22 14.81
CA LEU A 206 -24.34 -5.02 13.88
C LEU A 206 -25.81 -4.60 13.89
N SER A 207 -26.36 -4.31 15.06
CA SER A 207 -27.75 -3.87 15.25
C SER A 207 -28.04 -2.52 14.57
N GLY A 208 -27.06 -1.63 14.51
CA GLY A 208 -27.16 -0.33 13.80
C GLY A 208 -26.69 -0.35 12.34
N SER A 209 -26.21 -1.50 11.84
CA SER A 209 -25.62 -1.61 10.51
C SER A 209 -26.67 -1.71 9.39
N LYS A 210 -26.20 -1.65 8.13
CA LYS A 210 -27.03 -1.87 6.93
C LYS A 210 -27.44 -3.34 6.71
N VAL A 211 -27.00 -4.26 7.56
CA VAL A 211 -27.40 -5.68 7.48
C VAL A 211 -28.89 -5.80 7.80
N SER A 212 -29.63 -6.65 7.07
CA SER A 212 -31.08 -6.78 7.30
C SER A 212 -31.40 -7.33 8.70
N ARG A 213 -32.50 -6.88 9.32
CA ARG A 213 -32.91 -7.27 10.68
C ARG A 213 -32.96 -8.79 10.88
N ILE A 214 -33.44 -9.53 9.87
CA ILE A 214 -33.50 -11.00 9.91
C ILE A 214 -32.09 -11.59 10.01
N LYS A 215 -31.12 -11.09 9.22
CA LYS A 215 -29.73 -11.55 9.27
C LYS A 215 -29.07 -11.16 10.58
N GLN A 216 -29.29 -9.94 11.08
CA GLN A 216 -28.78 -9.49 12.37
C GLN A 216 -29.18 -10.47 13.49
N GLY A 217 -30.47 -10.80 13.60
CA GLY A 217 -30.96 -11.75 14.60
C GLY A 217 -30.31 -13.13 14.51
N LYS A 218 -30.18 -13.68 13.29
CA LYS A 218 -29.51 -14.97 13.05
C LYS A 218 -28.04 -14.96 13.45
N ILE A 219 -27.31 -13.90 13.08
CA ILE A 219 -25.90 -13.75 13.41
C ILE A 219 -25.70 -13.61 14.92
N ILE A 220 -26.55 -12.81 15.59
CA ILE A 220 -26.49 -12.64 17.05
C ILE A 220 -26.70 -13.97 17.76
N GLU A 221 -27.71 -14.74 17.36
CA GLU A 221 -27.97 -16.06 17.94
C GLU A 221 -26.83 -17.04 17.65
N TYR A 222 -26.32 -17.04 16.42
CA TYR A 222 -25.18 -17.87 16.05
C TYR A 222 -23.92 -17.55 16.87
N ILE A 223 -23.66 -16.27 17.14
CA ILE A 223 -22.55 -15.83 17.99
C ILE A 223 -22.74 -16.30 19.43
N LYS A 224 -23.95 -16.24 19.99
CA LYS A 224 -24.22 -16.74 21.35
C LYS A 224 -23.91 -18.24 21.47
N GLN A 225 -24.23 -19.01 20.44
CA GLN A 225 -23.94 -20.45 20.38
C GLN A 225 -22.45 -20.74 20.14
N ASN A 226 -21.71 -19.79 19.55
CA ASN A 226 -20.31 -19.94 19.15
C ASN A 226 -19.39 -18.90 19.81
N MET A 227 -19.69 -18.47 21.05
CA MET A 227 -18.96 -17.37 21.71
C MET A 227 -17.45 -17.64 21.81
N LYS A 228 -17.05 -18.90 22.06
CA LYS A 228 -15.64 -19.30 22.08
C LYS A 228 -14.96 -19.00 20.73
N GLY A 229 -15.60 -19.39 19.62
CA GLY A 229 -15.10 -19.13 18.28
C GLY A 229 -15.04 -17.64 17.98
N MET A 230 -16.07 -16.87 18.37
CA MET A 230 -16.12 -15.42 18.13
C MET A 230 -15.03 -14.67 18.90
N ASN A 231 -14.84 -15.01 20.17
CA ASN A 231 -13.76 -14.43 20.99
C ASN A 231 -12.39 -14.81 20.43
N ALA A 232 -12.18 -16.07 20.05
CA ALA A 232 -10.94 -16.53 19.47
C ALA A 232 -10.64 -15.86 18.12
N LEU A 233 -11.65 -15.62 17.28
CA LEU A 233 -11.52 -14.90 16.02
C LEU A 233 -10.98 -13.48 16.27
N TRP A 234 -11.61 -12.72 17.17
CA TRP A 234 -11.16 -11.35 17.44
C TRP A 234 -9.82 -11.25 18.14
N GLN A 235 -9.51 -12.20 19.03
CA GLN A 235 -8.17 -12.34 19.61
C GLN A 235 -7.13 -12.62 18.53
N THR A 236 -7.44 -13.50 17.58
CA THR A 236 -6.56 -13.83 16.45
C THR A 236 -6.34 -12.62 15.55
N VAL A 237 -7.41 -11.97 15.10
CA VAL A 237 -7.31 -10.77 14.23
C VAL A 237 -6.53 -9.65 14.92
N SER A 238 -6.83 -9.37 16.18
CA SER A 238 -6.11 -8.36 16.97
C SER A 238 -4.65 -8.74 17.20
N GLY A 239 -4.37 -10.02 17.45
CA GLY A 239 -3.02 -10.55 17.59
C GLY A 239 -2.20 -10.40 16.31
N ILE A 240 -2.77 -10.76 15.16
CA ILE A 240 -2.12 -10.57 13.85
C ILE A 240 -1.78 -9.10 13.62
N MET A 241 -2.71 -8.18 13.91
CA MET A 241 -2.46 -6.74 13.78
C MET A 241 -1.31 -6.28 14.68
N ARG A 242 -1.32 -6.68 15.96
CA ARG A 242 -0.26 -6.31 16.91
C ARG A 242 1.10 -6.87 16.53
N VAL A 243 1.18 -8.14 16.15
CA VAL A 243 2.43 -8.77 15.67
C VAL A 243 2.96 -8.01 14.46
N LYS A 244 2.08 -7.65 13.52
CA LYS A 244 2.49 -6.92 12.34
C LYS A 244 3.00 -5.51 12.67
N ASP A 245 2.30 -4.80 13.53
CA ASP A 245 2.68 -3.46 13.96
C ASP A 245 3.98 -3.47 14.78
N ASP A 246 4.20 -4.52 15.58
CA ASP A 246 5.44 -4.79 16.33
C ASP A 246 6.63 -5.01 15.38
N ILE A 247 6.48 -5.90 14.38
CA ILE A 247 7.52 -6.11 13.36
C ILE A 247 7.81 -4.81 12.62
N ILE A 248 6.78 -4.09 12.16
CA ILE A 248 6.96 -2.77 11.51
C ILE A 248 7.72 -1.81 12.42
N GLY A 249 7.37 -1.75 13.71
CA GLY A 249 8.06 -0.90 14.68
C GLY A 249 9.54 -1.26 14.85
N GLN A 250 9.87 -2.55 14.86
CA GLN A 250 11.26 -3.01 14.90
C GLN A 250 12.04 -2.62 13.63
N LEU A 251 11.39 -2.70 12.46
CA LEU A 251 11.98 -2.28 11.18
C LEU A 251 12.22 -0.77 11.12
N GLU A 252 11.29 0.03 11.65
CA GLU A 252 11.35 1.50 11.64
C GLU A 252 12.39 2.07 12.63
N GLN A 253 12.76 1.31 13.67
CA GLN A 253 13.77 1.71 14.65
C GLN A 253 15.21 1.55 14.15
N GLN A 254 15.42 0.79 13.08
CA GLN A 254 16.76 0.58 12.53
C GLN A 254 17.28 1.86 11.86
N PRO A 255 18.60 2.13 11.94
CA PRO A 255 19.21 3.20 11.17
C PRO A 255 18.91 3.00 9.68
N ALA A 256 18.25 3.99 9.08
CA ALA A 256 17.94 3.98 7.67
C ALA A 256 18.18 5.38 7.08
N ASP A 257 18.79 5.42 5.91
CA ASP A 257 19.01 6.65 5.13
C ASP A 257 17.68 7.28 4.69
N VAL A 258 16.62 6.47 4.64
CA VAL A 258 15.26 6.88 4.27
C VAL A 258 14.32 6.68 5.45
N LYS A 259 13.65 7.75 5.84
CA LYS A 259 12.57 7.72 6.83
C LYS A 259 11.24 8.06 6.19
N ALA A 260 10.19 7.36 6.59
CA ALA A 260 8.83 7.59 6.13
C ALA A 260 7.95 8.17 7.24
N SER A 261 7.05 9.08 6.89
CA SER A 261 6.04 9.60 7.81
C SER A 261 4.70 9.83 7.13
N ILE A 262 3.63 9.77 7.92
CA ILE A 262 2.26 10.12 7.52
C ILE A 262 1.82 11.27 8.40
N GLY A 263 1.82 12.47 7.83
CA GLY A 263 1.73 13.70 8.62
C GLY A 263 2.86 13.77 9.64
N ASN A 264 2.52 13.94 10.91
CA ASN A 264 3.50 14.04 12.01
C ASN A 264 3.81 12.68 12.68
N LYS A 265 3.26 11.57 12.16
CA LYS A 265 3.49 10.24 12.72
C LYS A 265 4.54 9.49 11.89
N PRO A 266 5.55 8.87 12.52
CA PRO A 266 6.42 7.92 11.83
C PRO A 266 5.61 6.81 11.16
N GLY A 267 6.14 6.33 10.04
CA GLY A 267 5.65 5.16 9.33
C GLY A 267 5.29 5.42 7.87
N GLY A 268 5.38 4.37 7.07
CA GLY A 268 5.17 4.41 5.62
C GLY A 268 4.05 3.51 5.14
N GLU A 269 4.12 3.10 3.87
CA GLU A 269 3.13 2.22 3.25
C GLU A 269 3.21 0.76 3.74
N GLY A 270 4.23 0.46 4.53
CA GLY A 270 4.56 -0.89 4.98
C GLY A 270 5.83 -1.44 4.33
N TYR A 271 6.12 -2.69 4.67
CA TYR A 271 7.30 -3.41 4.22
C TYR A 271 6.90 -4.62 3.38
N VAL A 272 7.63 -4.86 2.29
CA VAL A 272 7.46 -6.05 1.46
C VAL A 272 8.54 -7.05 1.83
N LEU A 273 8.13 -8.27 2.16
CA LEU A 273 9.00 -9.39 2.48
C LEU A 273 8.88 -10.44 1.39
N ALA A 274 10.01 -10.79 0.76
CA ALA A 274 10.06 -11.87 -0.21
C ALA A 274 9.81 -13.21 0.51
N HIS A 275 8.98 -14.07 -0.08
CA HIS A 275 8.70 -15.40 0.47
C HIS A 275 8.48 -16.41 -0.69
N PRO A 276 8.88 -17.69 -0.57
CA PRO A 276 8.76 -18.66 -1.66
C PRO A 276 7.33 -18.86 -2.20
N GLY A 277 6.32 -18.62 -1.36
CA GLY A 277 4.90 -18.65 -1.74
C GLY A 277 4.34 -17.35 -2.34
N GLY A 278 5.20 -16.36 -2.60
CA GLY A 278 4.85 -15.01 -3.05
C GLY A 278 5.10 -13.95 -1.98
N ASP A 279 5.36 -12.71 -2.42
CA ASP A 279 5.69 -11.59 -1.55
C ASP A 279 4.58 -11.26 -0.55
N MET A 280 4.98 -10.98 0.69
CA MET A 280 4.08 -10.58 1.77
C MET A 280 4.26 -9.10 2.10
N LYS A 281 3.16 -8.33 2.17
CA LYS A 281 3.20 -6.92 2.58
C LYS A 281 2.70 -6.72 4.01
N LEU A 282 3.55 -6.17 4.86
CA LEU A 282 3.22 -5.77 6.23
C LEU A 282 2.80 -4.30 6.25
N VAL A 283 1.54 -3.99 6.61
CA VAL A 283 0.97 -2.63 6.52
C VAL A 283 0.29 -2.17 7.82
N ASN A 284 0.79 -1.16 8.51
CA ASN A 284 0.14 -0.70 9.75
C ASN A 284 -1.31 -0.24 9.48
N ARG A 285 -2.28 -0.93 10.09
CA ARG A 285 -3.71 -0.69 9.81
C ARG A 285 -4.24 0.55 10.52
N GLY A 286 -3.80 0.80 11.76
CA GLY A 286 -4.20 1.97 12.53
C GLY A 286 -3.54 3.28 12.07
N ASN A 287 -2.45 3.20 11.30
CA ASN A 287 -1.74 4.36 10.76
C ASN A 287 -1.98 4.52 9.25
N PHE A 288 -1.31 3.73 8.41
CA PHE A 288 -1.38 3.89 6.95
C PHE A 288 -2.77 3.61 6.39
N SER A 289 -3.40 2.50 6.77
CA SER A 289 -4.72 2.18 6.22
C SER A 289 -5.77 3.21 6.64
N ALA A 290 -5.75 3.67 7.89
CA ALA A 290 -6.64 4.72 8.38
C ALA A 290 -6.44 6.04 7.63
N ALA A 291 -5.19 6.51 7.54
CA ALA A 291 -4.87 7.75 6.84
C ALA A 291 -5.23 7.67 5.35
N ASN A 292 -4.99 6.53 4.70
CA ASN A 292 -5.33 6.33 3.29
C ASN A 292 -6.84 6.31 3.06
N ARG A 293 -7.61 5.72 3.98
CA ARG A 293 -9.08 5.69 3.92
C ARG A 293 -9.72 7.05 4.20
N ALA A 294 -9.05 7.92 4.94
CA ALA A 294 -9.51 9.28 5.21
C ALA A 294 -9.34 10.22 4.00
N ILE A 295 -8.50 9.87 3.02
CA ILE A 295 -8.32 10.68 1.80
C ILE A 295 -9.58 10.55 0.91
N LYS A 296 -10.16 11.71 0.56
CA LYS A 296 -11.09 11.80 -0.58
C LYS A 296 -10.27 11.89 -1.86
N ARG A 297 -10.30 10.86 -2.69
CA ARG A 297 -9.66 10.87 -4.01
C ARG A 297 -10.65 11.42 -5.04
N GLU A 298 -10.18 12.32 -5.90
CA GLU A 298 -10.93 12.74 -7.08
C GLU A 298 -11.18 11.50 -7.95
N GLY A 299 -12.44 11.28 -8.35
CA GLY A 299 -12.90 10.10 -9.10
C GLY A 299 -12.98 10.34 -10.59
#